data_AF-A0ABD3N8R4-F1
#
_entry.id   AF-A0ABD3N8R4-F1
#
_cell.length_a   1.000
_cell.length_b   1.000
_cell.length_c   1.000
_cell.angle_alpha   90.00
_cell.angle_beta   90.00
_cell.angle_gamma   90.00
#
_symmetry.space_group_name_H-M   'P 1'
#
loop_
_entity.id
_entity.type
_entity.pdbx_description
1 polymer ?
#
loop_
_entity_poly.entity_id
_entity_poly.type
_entity_poly.pdbx_seq_one_letter_code
_entity_poly.pdbx_strand_id
1 'polypeptide(L)'
;MLGISIVEGEKPLPFKAYMYLAQILFESDKPEHIAAHTFLILQWNLISRAEFVLESKIDAILFQNDAMLFDVGKTKTDQEGTRNIDHPWHLYGNTKHPYICCFLAMGRHLINNPTILAGRCAIFEGTGQYDRFCRILYEMVSDLRYRDKFVSLGMPPQYFGTHSIRKGAVTHISTGTTSCPPIASICLRANWSMPGVMNRYIKYKNAGDQFVGKCVSGRTRMSKEFGASPAYFDFSSCERQDQERYMRTLDNWIKDQMPEDARPNEKQQEKAPLAQHLTVKYPWNKTNDTPELSGIPPDILIMLEFEMMKQCMENMKISIESSFDTTLKRELDARAVGSVMHFKVIEMMAKMDQVLNNISKNNSPPLSSPSPVEEEHEFPHKFGDCFCEQLLDRRSTWNFFEHHVSSGAAMYCFSNHLLDLKAIIS
;
A
#
# COMPACT_ATOMS: atom_id res chain seq x y z
N MET A 1 2.88 -45.24 16.16
CA MET A 1 4.03 -45.15 17.07
C MET A 1 4.01 -43.75 17.69
N LEU A 2 3.43 -43.61 18.89
CA LEU A 2 3.30 -42.32 19.59
C LEU A 2 4.65 -41.98 20.23
N GLY A 3 5.49 -41.24 19.51
CA GLY A 3 6.75 -40.74 20.03
C GLY A 3 6.51 -39.76 21.17
N ILE A 4 7.05 -40.07 22.34
CA ILE A 4 7.10 -39.17 23.50
C ILE A 4 7.86 -37.90 23.07
N SER A 5 7.25 -36.73 23.23
CA SER A 5 7.89 -35.45 22.90
C SER A 5 9.08 -35.21 23.84
N ILE A 6 10.28 -35.28 23.29
CA ILE A 6 11.56 -34.94 23.95
C ILE A 6 11.84 -33.44 23.98
N VAL A 7 10.93 -32.60 23.47
CA VAL A 7 11.13 -31.15 23.34
C VAL A 7 10.34 -30.43 24.42
N GLU A 8 11.04 -29.89 25.42
CA GLU A 8 10.49 -28.90 26.35
C GLU A 8 10.46 -27.51 25.70
N GLY A 9 9.32 -26.83 25.80
CA GLY A 9 9.15 -25.43 25.42
C GLY A 9 8.49 -25.17 24.06
N GLU A 10 8.14 -23.90 23.85
CA GLU A 10 7.47 -23.40 22.64
C GLU A 10 8.31 -23.64 21.37
N LYS A 11 7.71 -24.25 20.33
CA LYS A 11 8.37 -24.51 19.04
C LYS A 11 8.22 -23.33 18.07
N PRO A 12 9.11 -23.18 17.07
CA PRO A 12 8.90 -22.17 16.03
C PRO A 12 7.56 -22.41 15.31
N LEU A 13 6.69 -21.40 15.32
CA LEU A 13 5.39 -21.46 14.65
C LEU A 13 5.61 -21.52 13.12
N PRO A 14 5.24 -22.60 12.42
CA PRO A 14 5.37 -22.69 10.97
C PRO A 14 4.50 -21.63 10.29
N PHE A 15 4.99 -21.06 9.19
CA PHE A 15 4.30 -19.98 8.49
C PHE A 15 2.86 -20.34 8.08
N LYS A 16 2.61 -21.58 7.65
CA LYS A 16 1.25 -22.07 7.33
C LYS A 16 0.33 -22.08 8.55
N ALA A 17 0.84 -22.41 9.73
CA ALA A 17 0.06 -22.39 10.97
C ALA A 17 -0.19 -20.96 11.45
N TYR A 18 0.80 -20.07 11.29
CA TYR A 18 0.63 -18.63 11.52
C TYR A 18 -0.48 -18.03 10.63
N MET A 19 -0.43 -18.28 9.32
CA MET A 19 -1.46 -17.83 8.38
C MET A 19 -2.85 -18.35 8.77
N TYR A 20 -2.95 -19.63 9.14
CA TYR A 20 -4.21 -20.24 9.53
C TYR A 20 -4.77 -19.66 10.84
N LEU A 21 -3.92 -19.48 11.85
CA LEU A 21 -4.31 -18.83 13.10
C LEU A 21 -4.76 -17.38 12.87
N ALA A 22 -4.03 -16.64 12.04
CA ALA A 22 -4.37 -15.28 11.68
C ALA A 22 -5.72 -15.22 10.95
N GLN A 23 -5.99 -16.16 10.05
CA GLN A 23 -7.27 -16.28 9.34
C GLN A 23 -8.43 -16.55 10.32
N ILE A 24 -8.28 -17.50 11.25
CA ILE A 24 -9.31 -17.80 12.26
C ILE A 24 -9.66 -16.56 13.08
N LEU A 25 -8.65 -15.83 13.58
CA LEU A 25 -8.88 -14.62 14.36
C LEU A 25 -9.47 -13.49 13.50
N PHE A 26 -9.06 -13.40 12.24
CA PHE A 26 -9.55 -12.40 11.30
C PHE A 26 -11.04 -12.57 10.98
N GLU A 27 -11.48 -13.81 10.74
CA GLU A 27 -12.85 -14.19 10.38
C GLU A 27 -13.80 -14.27 11.58
N SER A 28 -13.28 -14.14 12.81
CA SER A 28 -14.12 -14.24 13.99
C SER A 28 -14.95 -12.99 14.27
N ASP A 29 -16.20 -13.22 14.68
CA ASP A 29 -17.14 -12.15 15.05
C ASP A 29 -16.87 -11.52 16.43
N LYS A 30 -15.96 -12.09 17.23
CA LYS A 30 -15.70 -11.62 18.58
C LYS A 30 -14.81 -10.36 18.59
N PRO A 31 -15.22 -9.24 19.21
CA PRO A 31 -14.43 -8.01 19.24
C PRO A 31 -13.02 -8.20 19.82
N GLU A 32 -12.87 -9.02 20.86
CA GLU A 32 -11.58 -9.30 21.48
C GLU A 32 -10.60 -10.04 20.56
N HIS A 33 -11.10 -10.74 19.53
CA HIS A 33 -10.25 -11.40 18.54
C HIS A 33 -9.62 -10.41 17.56
N ILE A 34 -10.19 -9.20 17.38
CA ILE A 34 -9.58 -8.15 16.55
C ILE A 34 -8.26 -7.67 17.18
N ALA A 35 -8.26 -7.43 18.49
CA ALA A 35 -7.05 -7.07 19.22
C ALA A 35 -6.03 -8.21 19.22
N ALA A 36 -6.47 -9.46 19.45
CA ALA A 36 -5.59 -10.62 19.40
C ALA A 36 -4.99 -10.87 18.01
N HIS A 37 -5.78 -10.67 16.95
CA HIS A 37 -5.33 -10.71 15.55
C HIS A 37 -4.22 -9.69 15.33
N THR A 38 -4.48 -8.44 15.68
CA THR A 38 -3.52 -7.33 15.48
C THR A 38 -2.25 -7.56 16.26
N PHE A 39 -2.35 -8.03 17.50
CA PHE A 39 -1.21 -8.40 18.32
C PHE A 39 -0.34 -9.48 17.66
N LEU A 40 -0.96 -10.56 17.18
CA LEU A 40 -0.29 -11.65 16.48
C LEU A 40 0.47 -11.15 15.24
N ILE A 41 -0.18 -10.31 14.42
CA ILE A 41 0.41 -9.78 13.18
C ILE A 41 1.57 -8.84 13.49
N LEU A 42 1.42 -7.93 14.46
CA LEU A 42 2.50 -7.03 14.86
C LEU A 42 3.69 -7.78 15.45
N GLN A 43 3.45 -8.73 16.37
CA GLN A 43 4.52 -9.51 16.98
C GLN A 43 5.31 -10.32 15.94
N TRP A 44 4.62 -10.92 14.96
CA TRP A 44 5.26 -11.64 13.86
C TRP A 44 6.13 -10.71 13.00
N ASN A 45 5.58 -9.58 12.55
CA ASN A 45 6.29 -8.67 11.64
C ASN A 45 7.42 -7.88 12.31
N LEU A 46 7.27 -7.54 13.59
CA LEU A 46 8.31 -6.85 14.37
C LEU A 46 9.41 -7.81 14.84
N ILE A 47 9.18 -9.13 14.84
CA ILE A 47 10.09 -10.14 15.42
C ILE A 47 10.47 -9.78 16.88
N SER A 48 9.52 -9.16 17.57
CA SER A 48 9.75 -8.56 18.89
C SER A 48 9.26 -9.46 20.01
N ARG A 49 9.58 -9.08 21.25
CA ARG A 49 8.95 -9.68 22.43
C ARG A 49 7.53 -9.12 22.59
N ALA A 50 6.68 -9.84 23.31
CA ALA A 50 5.30 -9.43 23.54
C ALA A 50 5.21 -8.05 24.21
N GLU A 51 6.08 -7.79 25.18
CA GLU A 51 6.15 -6.55 25.93
C GLU A 51 6.40 -5.34 25.03
N PHE A 52 7.28 -5.47 24.02
CA PHE A 52 7.54 -4.39 23.07
C PHE A 52 6.27 -4.00 22.29
N VAL A 53 5.47 -5.00 21.88
CA VAL A 53 4.21 -4.75 21.15
C VAL A 53 3.18 -4.10 22.06
N LEU A 54 3.09 -4.52 23.33
CA LEU A 54 2.16 -3.95 24.31
C LEU A 54 2.53 -2.53 24.73
N GLU A 55 3.82 -2.24 24.84
CA GLU A 55 4.34 -0.92 25.25
C GLU A 55 4.41 0.06 24.07
N SER A 56 4.25 -0.41 22.84
CA SER A 56 4.25 0.44 21.64
C SER A 56 3.10 1.44 21.70
N LYS A 57 3.46 2.72 21.60
CA LYS A 57 2.51 3.83 21.56
C LYS A 57 2.11 4.14 20.13
N ILE A 58 0.89 4.63 19.95
CA ILE A 58 0.42 5.08 18.64
C ILE A 58 1.29 6.22 18.07
N ASP A 59 1.81 7.09 18.94
CA ASP A 59 2.67 8.22 18.55
C ASP A 59 4.03 7.78 18.00
N ALA A 60 4.44 6.53 18.24
CA ALA A 60 5.68 5.95 17.74
C ALA A 60 5.51 5.24 16.39
N ILE A 61 4.31 5.31 15.80
CA ILE A 61 4.04 4.73 14.48
C ILE A 61 4.00 5.86 13.45
N LEU A 62 4.80 5.70 12.40
CA LEU A 62 4.90 6.63 11.29
C LEU A 62 4.62 5.89 9.97
N PHE A 63 4.17 6.61 8.96
CA PHE A 63 4.05 6.08 7.61
C PHE A 63 5.03 6.83 6.72
N GLN A 64 5.91 6.09 6.07
CA GLN A 64 6.90 6.65 5.17
C GLN A 64 7.00 5.75 3.96
N ASN A 65 6.88 6.34 2.77
CA ASN A 65 6.97 5.64 1.50
C ASN A 65 5.95 4.48 1.45
N ASP A 66 6.39 3.25 1.24
CA ASP A 66 5.56 2.05 1.18
C ASP A 66 5.49 1.25 2.49
N ALA A 67 5.96 1.82 3.61
CA ALA A 67 6.11 1.13 4.88
C ALA A 67 5.41 1.84 6.06
N MET A 68 4.96 1.02 7.01
CA MET A 68 4.58 1.46 8.36
C MET A 68 5.80 1.28 9.26
N LEU A 69 6.28 2.35 9.88
CA LEU A 69 7.48 2.39 10.69
C LEU A 69 7.10 2.37 12.17
N PHE A 70 7.78 1.55 12.95
CA PHE A 70 7.71 1.57 14.41
C PHE A 70 9.02 2.11 14.96
N ASP A 71 8.97 3.28 15.60
CA ASP A 71 10.12 3.86 16.26
C ASP A 71 10.53 3.04 17.48
N VAL A 72 11.79 2.63 17.47
CA VAL A 72 12.37 1.82 18.53
C VAL A 72 12.93 2.77 19.57
N GLY A 73 12.12 3.03 20.61
CA GLY A 73 12.60 3.69 21.82
C GLY A 73 13.51 2.79 22.65
N LYS A 74 13.33 2.81 23.98
CA LYS A 74 14.06 1.92 24.89
C LYS A 74 13.74 0.45 24.59
N THR A 75 14.73 -0.42 24.66
CA THR A 75 14.53 -1.88 24.48
C THR A 75 15.25 -2.69 25.56
N LYS A 76 14.94 -3.99 25.66
CA LYS A 76 15.53 -4.84 26.72
C LYS A 76 17.07 -4.85 26.75
N THR A 77 17.70 -4.75 25.60
CA THR A 77 19.17 -4.73 25.40
C THR A 77 19.75 -3.30 25.31
N ASP A 78 18.86 -2.30 25.27
CA ASP A 78 19.16 -0.87 25.23
C ASP A 78 18.20 -0.13 26.18
N GLN A 79 18.36 -0.41 27.48
CA GLN A 79 17.48 0.09 28.55
C GLN A 79 17.54 1.61 28.70
N GLU A 80 18.65 2.20 28.28
CA GLU A 80 18.84 3.65 28.26
C GLU A 80 18.25 4.27 26.98
N GLY A 81 17.99 3.48 25.94
CA GLY A 81 17.52 3.96 24.64
C GLY A 81 18.56 4.77 23.90
N THR A 82 19.84 4.56 24.20
CA THR A 82 20.97 5.37 23.70
C THR A 82 21.65 4.73 22.49
N ARG A 83 21.40 3.44 22.23
CA ARG A 83 22.06 2.66 21.16
C ARG A 83 21.21 2.52 19.91
N ASN A 84 19.89 2.65 20.03
CA ASN A 84 18.93 2.52 18.94
C ASN A 84 18.18 3.82 18.61
N ILE A 85 18.74 4.97 19.01
CA ILE A 85 18.24 6.28 18.58
C ILE A 85 18.22 6.26 17.03
N ASP A 86 17.04 6.47 16.45
CA ASP A 86 16.78 6.49 14.99
C ASP A 86 16.76 5.13 14.26
N HIS A 87 16.44 4.01 14.93
CA HIS A 87 16.27 2.70 14.29
C HIS A 87 14.78 2.29 14.12
N PRO A 88 14.06 2.71 13.06
CA PRO A 88 12.68 2.27 12.87
C PRO A 88 12.59 0.83 12.34
N TRP A 89 11.57 0.09 12.78
CA TRP A 89 11.20 -1.19 12.17
C TRP A 89 10.17 -1.01 11.07
N HIS A 90 10.51 -1.39 9.85
CA HIS A 90 9.67 -1.26 8.67
C HIS A 90 8.74 -2.47 8.53
N LEU A 91 7.43 -2.21 8.51
CA LEU A 91 6.36 -3.18 8.30
C LEU A 91 5.72 -2.94 6.93
N TYR A 92 5.37 -4.04 6.26
CA TYR A 92 4.83 -4.01 4.90
C TYR A 92 3.53 -4.80 4.80
N GLY A 93 2.60 -4.30 3.98
CA GLY A 93 1.33 -4.96 3.72
C GLY A 93 1.50 -6.24 2.88
N ASN A 94 0.54 -7.15 3.05
CA ASN A 94 0.38 -8.33 2.19
C ASN A 94 -0.94 -8.22 1.43
N THR A 95 -0.86 -8.05 0.12
CA THR A 95 -2.03 -7.85 -0.74
C THR A 95 -2.68 -9.17 -1.16
N LYS A 96 -1.95 -10.29 -1.07
CA LYS A 96 -2.44 -11.62 -1.43
C LYS A 96 -3.19 -12.32 -0.28
N HIS A 97 -2.78 -12.04 0.95
CA HIS A 97 -3.29 -12.69 2.15
C HIS A 97 -3.76 -11.64 3.17
N PRO A 98 -5.05 -11.25 3.14
CA PRO A 98 -5.60 -10.17 3.96
C PRO A 98 -5.29 -10.32 5.45
N TYR A 99 -5.51 -11.53 5.92
CA TYR A 99 -5.46 -11.88 7.33
C TYR A 99 -4.04 -11.82 7.88
N ILE A 100 -2.98 -11.66 7.06
CA ILE A 100 -1.62 -11.38 7.55
C ILE A 100 -1.10 -9.98 7.18
N CYS A 101 -1.95 -9.13 6.60
CA CYS A 101 -1.58 -7.76 6.26
C CYS A 101 -1.56 -6.89 7.53
N CYS A 102 -0.39 -6.35 7.88
CA CYS A 102 -0.24 -5.51 9.08
C CYS A 102 -1.00 -4.19 9.00
N PHE A 103 -1.12 -3.59 7.81
CA PHE A 103 -1.91 -2.39 7.60
C PHE A 103 -3.39 -2.67 7.87
N LEU A 104 -3.93 -3.75 7.31
CA LEU A 104 -5.32 -4.13 7.54
C LEU A 104 -5.58 -4.48 9.01
N ALA A 105 -4.68 -5.25 9.65
CA ALA A 105 -4.82 -5.60 11.06
C ALA A 105 -4.88 -4.35 11.95
N MET A 106 -3.95 -3.42 11.77
CA MET A 106 -3.93 -2.14 12.47
C MET A 106 -5.18 -1.30 12.19
N GLY A 107 -5.60 -1.18 10.93
CA GLY A 107 -6.81 -0.44 10.57
C GLY A 107 -8.06 -1.00 11.25
N ARG A 108 -8.22 -2.32 11.26
CA ARG A 108 -9.35 -2.98 11.98
C ARG A 108 -9.31 -2.70 13.48
N HIS A 109 -8.13 -2.73 14.09
CA HIS A 109 -7.97 -2.46 15.52
C HIS A 109 -8.27 -1.02 15.89
N LEU A 110 -7.78 -0.06 15.10
CA LEU A 110 -8.01 1.37 15.33
C LEU A 110 -9.48 1.74 15.14
N ILE A 111 -10.17 1.20 14.12
CA ILE A 111 -11.61 1.41 13.95
C ILE A 111 -12.41 0.85 15.12
N ASN A 112 -12.00 -0.30 15.67
CA ASN A 112 -12.68 -0.88 16.83
C ASN A 112 -12.32 -0.19 18.15
N ASN A 113 -11.27 0.62 18.18
CA ASN A 113 -10.77 1.32 19.37
C ASN A 113 -10.30 2.74 18.98
N PRO A 114 -11.22 3.61 18.52
CA PRO A 114 -10.85 4.89 17.92
C PRO A 114 -10.25 5.88 18.92
N THR A 115 -10.46 5.67 20.23
CA THR A 115 -9.83 6.44 21.32
C THR A 115 -8.32 6.44 21.25
N ILE A 116 -7.72 5.38 20.69
CA ILE A 116 -6.27 5.27 20.53
C ILE A 116 -5.72 6.44 19.71
N LEU A 117 -6.50 6.95 18.74
CA LEU A 117 -6.07 8.03 17.85
C LEU A 117 -5.97 9.39 18.54
N ALA A 118 -6.45 9.53 19.78
CA ALA A 118 -6.20 10.70 20.60
C ALA A 118 -4.72 10.85 21.01
N GLY A 119 -3.90 9.81 20.76
CA GLY A 119 -2.47 9.83 21.04
C GLY A 119 -2.15 9.50 22.50
N ARG A 120 -0.85 9.48 22.82
CA ARG A 120 -0.28 9.31 24.17
C ARG A 120 -0.65 8.01 24.90
N CYS A 121 -1.26 7.06 24.21
CA CYS A 121 -1.67 5.77 24.72
C CYS A 121 -0.93 4.63 24.00
N ALA A 122 -0.95 3.46 24.63
CA ALA A 122 -0.50 2.22 24.01
C ALA A 122 -1.51 1.78 22.94
N ILE A 123 -1.04 1.08 21.91
CA ILE A 123 -1.92 0.51 20.88
C ILE A 123 -2.90 -0.50 21.51
N PHE A 124 -2.52 -1.16 22.61
CA PHE A 124 -3.38 -2.09 23.34
C PHE A 124 -3.68 -1.53 24.73
N GLU A 125 -4.77 -0.78 24.84
CA GLU A 125 -5.19 -0.14 26.10
C GLU A 125 -5.72 -1.15 27.14
N GLY A 126 -5.55 -0.85 28.43
CA GLY A 126 -6.05 -1.65 29.55
C GLY A 126 -5.03 -2.63 30.15
N THR A 127 -5.39 -3.25 31.27
CA THR A 127 -4.51 -4.16 32.02
C THR A 127 -4.67 -5.62 31.59
N GLY A 128 -3.60 -6.41 31.68
CA GLY A 128 -3.65 -7.86 31.42
C GLY A 128 -3.79 -8.21 29.93
N GLN A 129 -3.35 -7.33 29.02
CA GLN A 129 -3.42 -7.58 27.57
C GLN A 129 -2.58 -8.80 27.15
N TYR A 130 -1.43 -9.01 27.80
CA TYR A 130 -0.62 -10.22 27.61
C TYR A 130 -1.43 -11.48 27.94
N ASP A 131 -2.00 -11.57 29.15
CA ASP A 131 -2.75 -12.74 29.60
C ASP A 131 -4.01 -12.96 28.76
N ARG A 132 -4.67 -11.87 28.34
CA ARG A 132 -5.82 -11.91 27.44
C ARG A 132 -5.45 -12.51 26.09
N PHE A 133 -4.35 -12.07 25.48
CA PHE A 133 -3.85 -12.64 24.24
C PHE A 133 -3.49 -14.11 24.40
N CYS A 134 -2.74 -14.48 25.44
CA CYS A 134 -2.35 -15.86 25.72
C CYS A 134 -3.57 -16.77 25.93
N ARG A 135 -4.60 -16.30 26.64
CA ARG A 135 -5.85 -17.03 26.82
C ARG A 135 -6.56 -17.26 25.48
N ILE A 136 -6.76 -16.21 24.67
CA ILE A 136 -7.40 -16.33 23.34
C ILE A 136 -6.59 -17.26 22.44
N LEU A 137 -5.27 -17.12 22.42
CA LEU A 137 -4.38 -17.99 21.65
C LEU A 137 -4.60 -19.46 22.04
N TYR A 138 -4.58 -19.77 23.34
CA TYR A 138 -4.78 -21.13 23.83
C TYR A 138 -6.18 -21.68 23.51
N GLU A 139 -7.22 -20.85 23.67
CA GLU A 139 -8.59 -21.20 23.30
C GLU A 139 -8.69 -21.56 21.81
N MET A 140 -8.14 -20.73 20.91
CA MET A 140 -8.21 -20.96 19.46
C MET A 140 -7.46 -22.22 19.03
N VAL A 141 -6.27 -22.47 19.57
CA VAL A 141 -5.48 -23.63 19.15
C VAL A 141 -5.98 -24.94 19.76
N SER A 142 -6.70 -24.87 20.89
CA SER A 142 -7.28 -26.02 21.58
C SER A 142 -8.69 -26.37 21.10
N ASP A 143 -9.38 -25.45 20.42
CA ASP A 143 -10.71 -25.66 19.86
C ASP A 143 -10.71 -26.84 18.88
N LEU A 144 -11.64 -27.78 19.08
CA LEU A 144 -11.77 -29.00 18.27
C LEU A 144 -11.94 -28.70 16.77
N ARG A 145 -12.49 -27.54 16.42
CA ARG A 145 -12.67 -27.11 15.01
C ARG A 145 -11.35 -26.87 14.29
N TYR A 146 -10.30 -26.47 15.02
CA TYR A 146 -9.04 -26.00 14.44
C TYR A 146 -7.84 -26.86 14.83
N ARG A 147 -7.90 -27.51 16.00
CA ARG A 147 -6.82 -28.27 16.63
C ARG A 147 -6.17 -29.28 15.69
N ASP A 148 -6.96 -30.13 15.02
CA ASP A 148 -6.44 -31.20 14.17
C ASP A 148 -5.63 -30.64 13.00
N LYS A 149 -6.04 -29.47 12.47
CA LYS A 149 -5.28 -28.79 11.42
C LYS A 149 -3.94 -28.30 11.95
N PHE A 150 -3.89 -27.71 13.14
CA PHE A 150 -2.62 -27.30 13.75
C PHE A 150 -1.70 -28.49 14.04
N VAL A 151 -2.24 -29.61 14.52
CA VAL A 151 -1.50 -30.86 14.72
C VAL A 151 -0.93 -31.38 13.39
N SER A 152 -1.72 -31.37 12.32
CA SER A 152 -1.26 -31.77 10.97
C SER A 152 -0.13 -30.88 10.42
N LEU A 153 -0.05 -29.64 10.90
CA LEU A 153 1.03 -28.69 10.59
C LEU A 153 2.23 -28.82 11.54
N GLY A 154 2.27 -29.86 12.39
CA GLY A 154 3.35 -30.11 13.34
C GLY A 154 3.28 -29.25 14.61
N MET A 155 2.16 -28.57 14.85
CA MET A 155 1.96 -27.65 15.97
C MET A 155 0.75 -28.06 16.82
N PRO A 156 0.86 -29.04 17.72
CA PRO A 156 -0.14 -29.24 18.75
C PRO A 156 -0.21 -28.06 19.74
N PRO A 157 -1.34 -27.87 20.47
CA PRO A 157 -1.62 -26.71 21.33
C PRO A 157 -0.49 -26.33 22.30
N GLN A 158 0.16 -27.32 22.91
CA GLN A 158 1.21 -27.12 23.92
C GLN A 158 2.48 -26.41 23.41
N TYR A 159 2.66 -26.29 22.09
CA TYR A 159 3.83 -25.59 21.53
C TYR A 159 3.56 -24.12 21.19
N PHE A 160 2.32 -23.65 21.33
CA PHE A 160 1.97 -22.26 21.07
C PHE A 160 2.32 -21.36 22.27
N GLY A 161 2.73 -20.14 21.94
CA GLY A 161 2.97 -19.06 22.88
C GLY A 161 3.59 -17.86 22.16
N THR A 162 3.88 -16.80 22.91
CA THR A 162 4.40 -15.56 22.32
C THR A 162 5.83 -15.73 21.78
N HIS A 163 6.63 -16.61 22.37
CA HIS A 163 7.94 -16.95 21.84
C HIS A 163 7.86 -17.82 20.59
N SER A 164 6.84 -18.69 20.48
CA SER A 164 6.59 -19.53 19.31
C SER A 164 6.41 -18.69 18.04
N ILE A 165 5.67 -17.58 18.16
CA ILE A 165 5.44 -16.60 17.09
C ILE A 165 6.76 -15.98 16.62
N ARG A 166 7.54 -15.45 17.56
CA ARG A 166 8.84 -14.82 17.26
C ARG A 166 9.85 -15.81 16.67
N LYS A 167 9.95 -17.02 17.23
CA LYS A 167 10.78 -18.11 16.69
C LYS A 167 10.35 -18.48 15.28
N GLY A 168 9.04 -18.56 15.05
CA GLY A 168 8.43 -18.84 13.75
C GLY A 168 8.79 -17.80 12.71
N ALA A 169 8.64 -16.52 13.03
CA ALA A 169 8.97 -15.40 12.15
C ALA A 169 10.45 -15.43 11.71
N VAL A 170 11.38 -15.56 12.66
CA VAL A 170 12.82 -15.67 12.35
C VAL A 170 13.10 -16.88 11.48
N THR A 171 12.58 -18.04 11.86
CA THR A 171 12.81 -19.30 11.11
C THR A 171 12.28 -19.17 9.67
N HIS A 172 11.12 -18.55 9.47
CA HIS A 172 10.51 -18.36 8.15
C HIS A 172 11.38 -17.54 7.19
N ILE A 173 12.03 -16.48 7.69
CA ILE A 173 12.84 -15.58 6.85
C ILE A 173 14.32 -15.96 6.77
N SER A 174 14.81 -16.78 7.71
CA SER A 174 16.20 -17.25 7.72
C SER A 174 16.30 -18.64 7.09
N THR A 175 16.18 -19.70 7.90
CA THR A 175 16.42 -21.09 7.50
C THR A 175 15.24 -21.75 6.78
N GLY A 176 14.09 -21.09 6.71
CA GLY A 176 12.92 -21.51 5.94
C GLY A 176 12.97 -21.13 4.47
N THR A 177 14.07 -20.55 3.99
CA THR A 177 14.27 -20.14 2.59
C THR A 177 15.75 -20.17 2.22
N THR A 178 16.04 -20.19 0.92
CA THR A 178 17.38 -19.92 0.38
C THR A 178 17.61 -18.44 0.07
N SER A 179 16.53 -17.66 -0.08
CA SER A 179 16.57 -16.21 -0.36
C SER A 179 16.33 -15.42 0.93
N CYS A 180 17.20 -15.61 1.92
CA CYS A 180 17.06 -14.99 3.23
C CYS A 180 17.69 -13.59 3.29
N PRO A 181 17.14 -12.67 4.10
CA PRO A 181 17.84 -11.44 4.46
C PRO A 181 19.15 -11.74 5.19
N PRO A 182 20.11 -10.78 5.19
CA PRO A 182 21.34 -10.93 5.95
C PRO A 182 21.05 -11.24 7.42
N ILE A 183 21.71 -12.26 7.97
CA ILE A 183 21.51 -12.68 9.37
C ILE A 183 21.73 -11.52 10.35
N ALA A 184 22.66 -10.61 10.04
CA ALA A 184 22.90 -9.43 10.87
C ALA A 184 21.66 -8.52 10.95
N SER A 185 20.96 -8.27 9.83
CA SER A 185 19.72 -7.49 9.81
C SER A 185 18.61 -8.18 10.60
N ILE A 186 18.52 -9.51 10.53
CA ILE A 186 17.58 -10.31 11.31
C ILE A 186 17.90 -10.21 12.81
N CYS A 187 19.18 -10.34 13.21
CA CYS A 187 19.61 -10.19 14.60
C CYS A 187 19.33 -8.79 15.14
N LEU A 188 19.57 -7.75 14.34
CA LEU A 188 19.28 -6.36 14.71
C LEU A 188 17.78 -6.14 14.92
N ARG A 189 16.92 -6.57 13.99
CA ARG A 189 15.45 -6.47 14.15
C ARG A 189 14.95 -7.28 15.33
N ALA A 190 15.42 -8.51 15.47
CA ALA A 190 15.10 -9.37 16.61
C ALA A 190 15.70 -8.83 17.92
N ASN A 191 16.47 -7.75 17.89
CA ASN A 191 17.12 -7.17 19.05
C ASN A 191 17.95 -8.21 19.83
N TRP A 192 18.79 -8.93 19.10
CA TRP A 192 19.74 -9.91 19.58
C TRP A 192 21.17 -9.38 19.49
N SER A 193 21.98 -9.73 20.49
CA SER A 193 23.41 -9.45 20.43
C SER A 193 24.08 -10.40 19.43
N MET A 194 24.86 -9.82 18.51
CA MET A 194 25.72 -10.59 17.63
C MET A 194 27.02 -10.98 18.38
N PRO A 195 27.71 -12.06 17.98
CA PRO A 195 28.94 -12.48 18.67
C PRO A 195 30.13 -11.57 18.36
N GLY A 196 30.94 -11.27 19.38
CA GLY A 196 32.27 -10.68 19.26
C GLY A 196 32.31 -9.35 18.49
N VAL A 197 33.18 -9.30 17.47
CA VAL A 197 33.40 -8.10 16.66
C VAL A 197 32.18 -7.68 15.84
N MET A 198 31.30 -8.61 15.46
CA MET A 198 30.12 -8.30 14.64
C MET A 198 29.20 -7.28 15.33
N ASN A 199 29.00 -7.39 16.64
CA ASN A 199 28.15 -6.47 17.41
C ASN A 199 28.69 -5.02 17.45
N ARG A 200 30.01 -4.87 17.29
CA ARG A 200 30.68 -3.56 17.32
C ARG A 200 30.64 -2.88 15.95
N TYR A 201 30.83 -3.63 14.88
CA TYR A 201 31.00 -3.08 13.53
C TYR A 201 29.73 -3.10 12.68
N ILE A 202 28.83 -4.06 12.86
CA ILE A 202 27.62 -4.16 12.06
C ILE A 202 26.50 -3.42 12.76
N LYS A 203 25.99 -2.39 12.10
CA LYS A 203 24.95 -1.48 12.61
C LYS A 203 23.71 -1.53 11.75
N TYR A 204 22.62 -1.03 12.31
CA TYR A 204 21.36 -0.84 11.61
C TYR A 204 21.55 0.07 10.38
N LYS A 205 20.86 -0.31 9.31
CA LYS A 205 20.61 0.51 8.11
C LYS A 205 19.26 0.12 7.52
N ASN A 206 18.54 1.11 6.99
CA ASN A 206 17.18 0.94 6.47
C ASN A 206 17.08 -0.19 5.45
N ALA A 207 17.98 -0.26 4.46
CA ALA A 207 17.90 -1.28 3.41
C ALA A 207 17.83 -2.72 3.94
N GLY A 208 18.62 -3.04 4.99
CA GLY A 208 18.60 -4.37 5.60
C GLY A 208 17.29 -4.66 6.33
N ASP A 209 16.78 -3.68 7.07
CA ASP A 209 15.53 -3.80 7.81
C ASP A 209 14.31 -3.84 6.88
N GLN A 210 14.27 -2.99 5.87
CA GLN A 210 13.24 -2.97 4.83
C GLN A 210 13.11 -4.32 4.13
N PHE A 211 14.24 -4.95 3.78
CA PHE A 211 14.22 -6.29 3.19
C PHE A 211 13.71 -7.36 4.16
N VAL A 212 14.11 -7.29 5.44
CA VAL A 212 13.57 -8.15 6.49
C VAL A 212 12.05 -7.96 6.62
N GLY A 213 11.57 -6.72 6.63
CA GLY A 213 10.16 -6.33 6.68
C GLY A 213 9.32 -6.92 5.57
N LYS A 214 9.78 -6.83 4.33
CA LYS A 214 9.06 -7.45 3.21
C LYS A 214 9.08 -8.98 3.28
N CYS A 215 10.13 -9.59 3.81
CA CYS A 215 10.18 -11.03 3.98
C CYS A 215 9.19 -11.53 5.05
N VAL A 216 9.15 -10.88 6.22
CA VAL A 216 8.26 -11.31 7.32
C VAL A 216 6.78 -11.09 7.03
N SER A 217 6.44 -10.12 6.18
CA SER A 217 5.05 -9.88 5.77
C SER A 217 4.47 -11.00 4.91
N GLY A 218 5.27 -12.01 4.54
CA GLY A 218 4.82 -13.18 3.81
C GLY A 218 4.78 -12.99 2.29
N ARG A 219 5.44 -11.96 1.77
CA ARG A 219 5.59 -11.76 0.33
C ARG A 219 6.50 -12.84 -0.27
N THR A 220 6.16 -13.29 -1.48
CA THR A 220 6.97 -14.27 -2.18
C THR A 220 8.22 -13.62 -2.75
N ARG A 221 9.40 -14.10 -2.32
CA ARG A 221 10.72 -13.61 -2.77
C ARG A 221 11.10 -14.05 -4.18
N MET A 222 10.35 -15.01 -4.73
CA MET A 222 10.61 -15.61 -6.05
C MET A 222 9.66 -15.07 -7.12
N SER A 223 9.03 -13.92 -6.87
CA SER A 223 8.09 -13.30 -7.80
C SER A 223 8.31 -11.80 -7.84
N LYS A 224 8.10 -11.22 -9.01
CA LYS A 224 7.97 -9.78 -9.24
C LYS A 224 6.94 -9.12 -8.30
N GLU A 225 5.97 -9.88 -7.81
CA GLU A 225 4.95 -9.41 -6.85
C GLU A 225 5.54 -8.97 -5.51
N PHE A 226 6.78 -9.35 -5.18
CA PHE A 226 7.46 -8.89 -3.96
C PHE A 226 7.54 -7.36 -3.88
N GLY A 227 7.67 -6.70 -5.03
CA GLY A 227 7.71 -5.25 -5.17
C GLY A 227 6.36 -4.55 -5.09
N ALA A 228 5.26 -5.24 -4.75
CA ALA A 228 3.93 -4.62 -4.66
C ALA A 228 3.91 -3.38 -3.74
N SER A 229 3.21 -2.32 -4.12
CA SER A 229 2.87 -1.23 -3.22
C SER A 229 1.95 -1.72 -2.09
N PRO A 230 1.78 -0.96 -1.00
CA PRO A 230 0.54 -1.02 -0.23
C PRO A 230 -0.66 -0.72 -1.14
N ALA A 231 -1.86 -1.00 -0.65
CA ALA A 231 -3.08 -0.57 -1.31
C ALA A 231 -3.19 0.94 -1.10
N TYR A 232 -3.54 1.66 -2.17
CA TYR A 232 -3.70 3.11 -2.14
C TYR A 232 -4.74 3.56 -3.17
N PHE A 233 -5.31 4.75 -2.98
CA PHE A 233 -6.16 5.37 -4.00
C PHE A 233 -5.28 6.00 -5.09
N ASP A 234 -5.48 5.57 -6.34
CA ASP A 234 -4.80 6.09 -7.52
C ASP A 234 -5.77 6.99 -8.29
N PHE A 235 -5.56 8.30 -8.19
CA PHE A 235 -6.33 9.31 -8.91
C PHE A 235 -5.54 9.93 -10.06
N SER A 236 -4.37 9.37 -10.39
CA SER A 236 -3.48 9.86 -11.44
C SER A 236 -4.12 9.92 -12.84
N SER A 237 -5.17 9.13 -13.08
CA SER A 237 -5.96 9.14 -14.31
C SER A 237 -7.13 10.14 -14.30
N CYS A 238 -7.44 10.75 -13.16
CA CYS A 238 -8.53 11.69 -13.00
C CYS A 238 -8.08 13.12 -13.28
N GLU A 239 -9.01 13.99 -13.66
CA GLU A 239 -8.74 15.42 -13.76
C GLU A 239 -8.43 16.03 -12.39
N ARG A 240 -7.64 17.10 -12.36
CA ARG A 240 -7.20 17.73 -11.11
C ARG A 240 -8.38 18.14 -10.21
N GLN A 241 -9.47 18.63 -10.79
CA GLN A 241 -10.66 19.03 -10.00
C GLN A 241 -11.32 17.84 -9.31
N ASP A 242 -11.37 16.68 -10.00
CA ASP A 242 -11.88 15.44 -9.44
C ASP A 242 -10.95 14.90 -8.36
N GLN A 243 -9.63 14.96 -8.55
CA GLN A 243 -8.65 14.58 -7.54
C GLN A 243 -8.89 15.35 -6.23
N GLU A 244 -8.98 16.68 -6.30
CA GLU A 244 -9.23 17.53 -5.12
C GLU A 244 -10.60 17.27 -4.47
N ARG A 245 -11.61 16.90 -5.27
CA ARG A 245 -12.94 16.51 -4.76
C ARG A 245 -12.89 15.16 -4.05
N TYR A 246 -12.24 14.16 -4.65
CA TYR A 246 -12.10 12.81 -4.11
C TYR A 246 -11.29 12.77 -2.83
N MET A 247 -10.19 13.53 -2.77
CA MET A 247 -9.42 13.74 -1.54
C MET A 247 -10.31 14.29 -0.41
N ARG A 248 -11.10 15.33 -0.69
CA ARG A 248 -12.04 15.90 0.29
C ARG A 248 -13.12 14.90 0.72
N THR A 249 -13.65 14.10 -0.20
CA THR A 249 -14.62 13.04 0.13
C THR A 249 -14.02 12.03 1.10
N LEU A 250 -12.78 11.60 0.86
CA LEU A 250 -12.09 10.65 1.73
C LEU A 250 -11.76 11.25 3.10
N ASP A 251 -11.27 12.49 3.13
CA ASP A 251 -10.98 13.19 4.39
C ASP A 251 -12.23 13.37 5.24
N ASN A 252 -13.35 13.73 4.63
CA ASN A 252 -14.62 13.85 5.33
C ASN A 252 -15.12 12.50 5.82
N TRP A 253 -15.07 11.46 4.98
CA TRP A 253 -15.44 10.11 5.40
C TRP A 253 -14.59 9.62 6.58
N ILE A 254 -13.26 9.84 6.52
CA ILE A 254 -12.35 9.54 7.64
C ILE A 254 -12.78 10.30 8.90
N LYS A 255 -13.01 11.63 8.79
CA LYS A 255 -13.43 12.46 9.91
C LYS A 255 -14.76 12.02 10.51
N ASP A 256 -15.71 11.59 9.69
CA ASP A 256 -17.01 11.09 10.15
C ASP A 256 -16.88 9.76 10.92
N GLN A 257 -15.84 8.97 10.61
CA GLN A 257 -15.46 7.77 11.36
C GLN A 257 -14.59 8.09 12.59
N MET A 258 -13.98 9.28 12.65
CA MET A 258 -13.30 9.77 13.84
C MET A 258 -14.34 10.25 14.83
N PRO A 259 -14.27 9.83 16.09
CA PRO A 259 -15.33 10.20 17.00
C PRO A 259 -15.15 11.64 17.49
N GLU A 260 -16.21 12.43 17.47
CA GLU A 260 -16.12 13.87 17.84
C GLU A 260 -15.67 14.14 19.29
N ASP A 261 -15.79 13.14 20.18
CA ASP A 261 -15.11 13.03 21.48
C ASP A 261 -15.16 11.56 21.98
N ALA A 262 -14.93 10.58 21.09
CA ALA A 262 -15.19 9.13 21.32
C ALA A 262 -16.69 8.73 21.50
N ARG A 263 -17.63 9.34 20.75
CA ARG A 263 -19.09 9.10 20.88
C ARG A 263 -19.54 7.66 20.53
N PRO A 264 -20.63 7.19 21.19
CA PRO A 264 -20.82 5.79 21.55
C PRO A 264 -21.41 4.92 20.43
N ASN A 265 -20.86 3.70 20.35
CA ASN A 265 -21.39 2.46 19.77
C ASN A 265 -22.71 2.55 18.99
N GLU A 266 -22.63 2.95 17.73
CA GLU A 266 -23.43 2.30 16.67
C GLU A 266 -22.50 1.93 15.52
N LYS A 267 -22.32 0.60 15.35
CA LYS A 267 -21.56 0.03 14.24
C LYS A 267 -22.24 0.41 12.93
N GLN A 268 -21.64 1.31 12.17
CA GLN A 268 -21.87 1.39 10.73
C GLN A 268 -20.56 1.14 10.00
N GLN A 269 -20.34 -0.13 9.63
CA GLN A 269 -19.35 -0.51 8.62
C GLN A 269 -19.87 -0.04 7.25
N GLU A 270 -19.86 1.26 7.01
CA GLU A 270 -20.19 1.81 5.70
C GLU A 270 -19.01 1.54 4.76
N LYS A 271 -19.29 1.08 3.52
CA LYS A 271 -18.25 0.87 2.52
C LYS A 271 -17.56 2.22 2.27
N ALA A 272 -16.22 2.26 2.34
CA ALA A 272 -15.52 3.50 2.08
C ALA A 272 -15.79 3.96 0.64
N PRO A 273 -15.95 5.27 0.45
CA PRO A 273 -16.23 5.83 -0.86
C PRO A 273 -15.05 5.58 -1.81
N LEU A 274 -15.33 5.65 -3.11
CA LEU A 274 -14.31 5.62 -4.16
C LEU A 274 -13.51 4.31 -4.27
N ALA A 275 -14.07 3.18 -3.81
CA ALA A 275 -13.41 1.87 -3.87
C ALA A 275 -12.92 1.48 -5.28
N GLN A 276 -13.53 2.01 -6.35
CA GLN A 276 -13.07 1.80 -7.73
C GLN A 276 -11.69 2.39 -8.06
N HIS A 277 -11.19 3.31 -7.22
CA HIS A 277 -9.86 3.92 -7.37
C HIS A 277 -8.80 3.25 -6.48
N LEU A 278 -9.18 2.26 -5.67
CA LEU A 278 -8.21 1.48 -4.91
C LEU A 278 -7.43 0.56 -5.81
N THR A 279 -6.10 0.58 -5.64
CA THR A 279 -5.23 -0.25 -6.44
C THR A 279 -3.97 -0.65 -5.69
N VAL A 280 -3.33 -1.69 -6.21
CA VAL A 280 -1.98 -2.10 -5.88
C VAL A 280 -1.17 -2.00 -7.17
N LYS A 281 -0.10 -1.21 -7.14
CA LYS A 281 0.84 -1.11 -8.26
C LYS A 281 2.15 -1.77 -7.92
N TYR A 282 2.96 -1.90 -8.95
CA TYR A 282 4.28 -2.45 -8.95
C TYR A 282 5.23 -1.45 -9.63
N PRO A 283 6.55 -1.62 -9.49
CA PRO A 283 7.52 -0.70 -10.10
C PRO A 283 7.31 -0.46 -11.60
N TRP A 284 6.82 -1.46 -12.34
CA TRP A 284 6.63 -1.38 -13.79
C TRP A 284 5.33 -0.70 -14.24
N ASN A 285 4.34 -0.52 -13.34
CA ASN A 285 3.06 0.14 -13.64
C ASN A 285 2.74 1.25 -12.63
N LYS A 286 3.77 1.82 -12.00
CA LYS A 286 3.66 2.93 -11.05
C LYS A 286 3.08 4.19 -11.71
N THR A 287 2.36 4.96 -10.91
CA THR A 287 1.78 6.26 -11.25
C THR A 287 2.39 7.33 -10.35
N ASN A 288 2.01 8.60 -10.55
CA ASN A 288 2.46 9.69 -9.69
C ASN A 288 1.98 9.54 -8.23
N ASP A 289 0.88 8.81 -8.02
CA ASP A 289 0.32 8.54 -6.70
C ASP A 289 0.92 7.27 -6.06
N THR A 290 1.67 6.46 -6.81
CA THR A 290 2.32 5.27 -6.24
C THR A 290 3.37 5.68 -5.21
N PRO A 291 3.28 5.18 -3.96
CA PRO A 291 4.30 5.44 -2.96
C PRO A 291 5.68 4.96 -3.41
N GLU A 292 6.75 5.63 -2.98
CA GLU A 292 8.09 5.16 -3.25
C GLU A 292 8.30 3.75 -2.69
N LEU A 293 8.74 2.82 -3.53
CA LEU A 293 8.88 1.42 -3.15
C LEU A 293 10.30 1.16 -2.62
N SER A 294 10.40 0.71 -1.38
CA SER A 294 11.68 0.48 -0.68
C SER A 294 11.98 -1.02 -0.50
N GLY A 295 13.17 -1.40 -0.01
CA GLY A 295 13.43 -2.79 0.42
C GLY A 295 13.36 -3.90 -0.64
N ILE A 296 13.44 -3.57 -1.94
CA ILE A 296 13.43 -4.53 -3.03
C ILE A 296 14.87 -4.95 -3.35
N PRO A 297 15.23 -6.25 -3.26
CA PRO A 297 16.58 -6.70 -3.55
C PRO A 297 16.87 -6.70 -5.06
N PRO A 298 18.16 -6.65 -5.47
CA PRO A 298 18.54 -6.50 -6.88
C PRO A 298 18.03 -7.58 -7.83
N ASP A 299 18.01 -8.83 -7.39
CA ASP A 299 17.50 -9.98 -8.16
C ASP A 299 16.01 -9.80 -8.51
N ILE A 300 15.24 -9.26 -7.57
CA ILE A 300 13.83 -8.94 -7.82
C ILE A 300 13.72 -7.72 -8.73
N LEU A 301 14.52 -6.65 -8.52
CA LEU A 301 14.55 -5.49 -9.44
C LEU A 301 14.78 -5.90 -10.89
N ILE A 302 15.68 -6.85 -11.14
CA ILE A 302 15.90 -7.40 -12.48
C ILE A 302 14.62 -8.07 -13.03
N MET A 303 13.91 -8.88 -12.22
CA MET A 303 12.63 -9.47 -12.64
C MET A 303 11.57 -8.40 -12.96
N LEU A 304 11.57 -7.30 -12.22
CA LEU A 304 10.67 -6.16 -12.44
C LEU A 304 10.97 -5.46 -13.77
N GLU A 305 12.25 -5.24 -14.07
CA GLU A 305 12.70 -4.68 -15.34
C GLU A 305 12.36 -5.58 -16.52
N PHE A 306 12.52 -6.90 -16.38
CA PHE A 306 12.08 -7.86 -17.41
C PHE A 306 10.57 -7.80 -17.65
N GLU A 307 9.76 -7.64 -16.60
CA GLU A 307 8.32 -7.47 -16.77
C GLU A 307 7.97 -6.17 -17.50
N MET A 308 8.67 -5.08 -17.17
CA MET A 308 8.51 -3.81 -17.85
C MET A 308 8.87 -3.91 -19.35
N MET A 309 9.99 -4.56 -19.67
CA MET A 309 10.39 -4.83 -21.05
C MET A 309 9.35 -5.67 -21.79
N LYS A 310 8.82 -6.72 -21.14
CA LYS A 310 7.76 -7.56 -21.71
C LYS A 310 6.51 -6.75 -22.07
N GLN A 311 6.07 -5.84 -21.20
CA GLN A 311 4.92 -4.97 -21.49
C GLN A 311 5.21 -4.00 -22.64
N CYS A 312 6.42 -3.43 -22.68
CA CYS A 312 6.85 -2.57 -23.79
C CYS A 312 6.82 -3.32 -25.12
N MET A 313 7.28 -4.57 -25.15
CA MET A 313 7.24 -5.42 -26.35
C MET A 313 5.82 -5.72 -26.81
N GLU A 314 4.89 -6.03 -25.89
CA GLU A 314 3.49 -6.28 -26.26
C GLU A 314 2.82 -5.00 -26.79
N ASN A 315 3.06 -3.84 -26.16
CA ASN A 315 2.56 -2.56 -26.64
C ASN A 315 3.12 -2.19 -28.01
N MET A 316 4.42 -2.48 -28.25
CA MET A 316 5.06 -2.28 -29.54
C MET A 316 4.42 -3.16 -30.62
N LYS A 317 4.15 -4.43 -30.29
CA LYS A 317 3.42 -5.35 -31.19
C LYS A 317 2.04 -4.81 -31.55
N ILE A 318 1.23 -4.40 -30.57
CA ILE A 318 -0.10 -3.81 -30.80
C ILE A 318 0.00 -2.54 -31.66
N SER A 319 0.98 -1.69 -31.39
CA SER A 319 1.22 -0.46 -32.16
C SER A 319 1.61 -0.76 -33.62
N ILE A 320 2.47 -1.76 -33.85
CA ILE A 320 2.86 -2.19 -35.21
C ILE A 320 1.65 -2.76 -35.94
N GLU A 321 0.87 -3.64 -35.31
CA GLU A 321 -0.35 -4.22 -35.89
C GLU A 321 -1.35 -3.11 -36.28
N SER A 322 -1.57 -2.13 -35.40
CA SER A 322 -2.46 -0.99 -35.66
C SER A 322 -1.93 -0.08 -36.78
N SER A 323 -0.62 0.21 -36.78
CA SER A 323 0.02 1.02 -37.83
C SER A 323 -0.03 0.32 -39.18
N PHE A 324 0.14 -1.00 -39.21
CA PHE A 324 0.06 -1.80 -40.42
C PHE A 324 -1.37 -1.84 -40.97
N ASP A 325 -2.38 -2.09 -40.13
CA ASP A 325 -3.79 -2.05 -40.53
C ASP A 325 -4.19 -0.67 -41.07
N THR A 326 -3.75 0.39 -40.40
CA THR A 326 -3.98 1.77 -40.85
C THR A 326 -3.32 2.06 -42.20
N THR A 327 -2.08 1.58 -42.40
CA THR A 327 -1.34 1.77 -43.65
C THR A 327 -1.95 0.95 -44.79
N LEU A 328 -2.36 -0.29 -44.53
CA LEU A 328 -3.05 -1.14 -45.49
C LEU A 328 -4.37 -0.52 -45.94
N LYS A 329 -5.22 -0.07 -45.01
CA LYS A 329 -6.47 0.62 -45.35
C LYS A 329 -6.21 1.84 -46.23
N ARG A 330 -5.23 2.67 -45.84
CA ARG A 330 -4.83 3.84 -46.64
C ARG A 330 -4.39 3.45 -48.06
N GLU A 331 -3.55 2.43 -48.21
CA GLU A 331 -3.07 1.99 -49.54
C GLU A 331 -4.18 1.36 -50.40
N LEU A 332 -5.09 0.59 -49.78
CA LEU A 332 -6.25 0.02 -50.47
C LEU A 332 -7.20 1.13 -50.96
N ASP A 333 -7.48 2.11 -50.10
CA ASP A 333 -8.30 3.27 -50.43
C ASP A 333 -7.66 4.13 -51.54
N ALA A 334 -6.36 4.42 -51.42
CA ALA A 334 -5.62 5.21 -52.40
C ALA A 334 -5.58 4.56 -53.79
N ARG A 335 -5.58 3.22 -53.84
CA ARG A 335 -5.57 2.45 -55.10
C ARG A 335 -6.97 2.04 -55.57
N ALA A 336 -8.02 2.48 -54.88
CA ALA A 336 -9.40 2.08 -55.13
C ALA A 336 -9.59 0.54 -55.19
N VAL A 337 -8.83 -0.20 -54.39
CA VAL A 337 -8.85 -1.67 -54.36
C VAL A 337 -10.05 -2.11 -53.51
N GLY A 338 -11.18 -2.24 -54.19
CA GLY A 338 -12.52 -2.52 -53.66
C GLY A 338 -13.55 -2.20 -54.74
N SER A 339 -14.81 -2.62 -54.58
CA SER A 339 -15.86 -2.42 -55.61
C SER A 339 -15.83 -1.00 -56.19
N VAL A 340 -15.56 -0.88 -57.49
CA VAL A 340 -15.43 0.38 -58.23
C VAL A 340 -16.63 1.31 -58.04
N MET A 341 -17.81 0.73 -57.74
CA MET A 341 -19.02 1.48 -57.44
C MET A 341 -18.95 2.26 -56.13
N HIS A 342 -18.28 1.73 -55.10
CA HIS A 342 -18.15 2.41 -53.81
C HIS A 342 -17.34 3.70 -53.95
N PHE A 343 -16.21 3.66 -54.66
CA PHE A 343 -15.36 4.83 -54.90
C PHE A 343 -16.06 5.90 -55.74
N LYS A 344 -16.81 5.49 -56.77
CA LYS A 344 -17.61 6.43 -57.58
C LYS A 344 -18.71 7.13 -56.77
N VAL A 345 -19.33 6.43 -55.82
CA VAL A 345 -20.34 7.01 -54.92
C VAL A 345 -19.71 8.03 -53.99
N ILE A 346 -18.56 7.73 -53.37
CA ILE A 346 -17.82 8.67 -52.52
C ILE A 346 -17.40 9.92 -53.31
N GLU A 347 -16.87 9.73 -54.52
CA GLU A 347 -16.47 10.86 -55.38
C GLU A 347 -17.67 11.74 -55.78
N MET A 348 -18.82 11.12 -56.08
CA MET A 348 -20.06 11.84 -56.35
C MET A 348 -20.53 12.64 -55.13
N MET A 349 -20.48 12.06 -53.94
CA MET A 349 -20.84 12.76 -52.69
C MET A 349 -19.93 13.96 -52.43
N ALA A 350 -18.61 13.81 -52.58
CA ALA A 350 -17.66 14.91 -52.40
C ALA A 350 -17.87 16.05 -53.41
N LYS A 351 -18.18 15.73 -54.68
CA LYS A 351 -18.54 16.73 -55.70
C LYS A 351 -19.88 17.40 -55.37
N MET A 352 -20.83 16.66 -54.83
CA MET A 352 -22.13 17.20 -54.41
C MET A 352 -21.99 18.17 -53.23
N ASP A 353 -21.13 17.87 -52.25
CA ASP A 353 -20.79 18.80 -51.17
C ASP A 353 -20.05 20.06 -51.67
N GLN A 354 -19.16 19.92 -52.67
CA GLN A 354 -18.56 21.08 -53.32
C GLN A 354 -19.59 21.95 -54.04
N VAL A 355 -20.54 21.34 -54.74
CA VAL A 355 -21.63 22.06 -55.41
C VAL A 355 -22.51 22.76 -54.38
N LEU A 356 -22.87 22.10 -53.28
CA LEU A 356 -23.65 22.69 -52.20
C LEU A 356 -22.93 23.88 -51.54
N ASN A 357 -21.62 23.76 -51.29
CA ASN A 357 -20.80 24.85 -50.76
C ASN A 357 -20.66 26.02 -51.74
N ASN A 358 -20.56 25.75 -53.04
CA ASN A 358 -20.51 26.80 -54.07
C ASN A 358 -21.87 27.50 -54.24
N ILE A 359 -22.98 26.78 -54.11
CA ILE A 359 -24.33 27.35 -54.11
C ILE A 359 -24.55 28.21 -52.85
N SER A 360 -24.07 27.76 -51.69
CA SER A 360 -24.09 28.55 -50.45
C SER A 360 -23.31 29.86 -50.59
N LYS A 361 -22.13 29.83 -51.21
CA LYS A 361 -21.33 31.04 -51.49
C LYS A 361 -21.99 31.98 -52.50
N ASN A 362 -22.68 31.44 -53.51
CA ASN A 362 -23.36 32.24 -54.54
C ASN A 362 -24.72 32.81 -54.09
N ASN A 363 -25.27 32.36 -52.96
CA ASN A 363 -26.53 32.84 -52.38
C ASN A 363 -26.35 33.79 -51.20
N SER A 364 -25.13 34.23 -50.90
CA SER A 364 -24.90 35.29 -49.90
C SER A 364 -25.15 36.67 -50.54
N PRO A 365 -26.13 37.48 -50.08
CA PRO A 365 -26.46 38.77 -50.69
C PRO A 365 -25.36 39.83 -50.46
N PRO A 366 -25.26 40.87 -51.33
CA PRO A 366 -24.20 41.86 -51.24
C PRO A 366 -24.31 42.71 -49.97
N LEU A 367 -23.16 42.93 -49.34
CA LEU A 367 -22.97 43.88 -48.24
C LEU A 367 -23.47 45.27 -48.66
N SER A 368 -24.31 45.89 -47.83
CA SER A 368 -24.55 47.34 -47.88
C SER A 368 -23.38 48.07 -47.20
N SER A 369 -22.93 49.14 -47.84
CA SER A 369 -21.81 49.99 -47.46
C SER A 369 -22.13 50.97 -46.29
N PRO A 370 -21.11 51.61 -45.68
CA PRO A 370 -21.11 52.09 -44.29
C PRO A 370 -21.16 53.62 -44.10
N SER A 371 -21.35 54.10 -42.85
CA SER A 371 -20.69 55.30 -42.25
C SER A 371 -21.23 55.61 -40.83
N PRO A 372 -20.52 56.34 -39.92
CA PRO A 372 -19.08 56.67 -39.84
C PRO A 372 -18.41 56.28 -38.48
N VAL A 373 -17.12 55.89 -38.45
CA VAL A 373 -15.89 56.64 -37.99
C VAL A 373 -15.91 56.91 -36.47
N GLU A 374 -14.93 56.48 -35.65
CA GLU A 374 -13.58 57.06 -35.49
C GLU A 374 -12.53 56.09 -34.88
N GLU A 375 -11.31 56.19 -35.44
CA GLU A 375 -9.94 56.19 -34.88
C GLU A 375 -9.44 55.04 -33.99
N GLU A 376 -8.47 54.24 -34.47
CA GLU A 376 -6.99 54.33 -34.23
C GLU A 376 -6.59 53.72 -32.86
N HIS A 377 -5.58 52.86 -32.67
CA HIS A 377 -4.25 52.74 -33.26
C HIS A 377 -3.68 51.32 -33.08
N GLU A 378 -2.93 50.87 -34.09
CA GLU A 378 -1.59 50.25 -34.08
C GLU A 378 -1.11 49.23 -33.02
N PHE A 379 -0.71 48.06 -33.58
CA PHE A 379 0.30 47.03 -33.24
C PHE A 379 1.57 47.47 -32.44
N PRO A 380 2.51 46.58 -31.97
CA PRO A 380 2.78 45.18 -32.39
C PRO A 380 3.23 44.14 -31.32
N HIS A 381 3.34 42.89 -31.78
CA HIS A 381 4.19 41.74 -31.37
C HIS A 381 5.25 41.87 -30.26
N LYS A 382 5.39 40.80 -29.44
CA LYS A 382 6.58 39.92 -29.22
C LYS A 382 6.34 38.95 -28.04
N PHE A 383 6.57 37.64 -28.17
CA PHE A 383 7.83 36.90 -27.88
C PHE A 383 8.44 37.15 -26.49
N GLY A 384 8.65 36.06 -25.73
CA GLY A 384 9.73 35.98 -24.72
C GLY A 384 9.29 35.74 -23.27
N ASP A 385 9.46 34.49 -22.83
CA ASP A 385 10.07 34.03 -21.58
C ASP A 385 10.21 34.93 -20.32
N CYS A 386 9.97 34.25 -19.19
CA CYS A 386 10.66 34.36 -17.89
C CYS A 386 10.40 35.61 -17.02
N PHE A 387 9.84 35.41 -15.82
CA PHE A 387 10.63 35.50 -14.57
C PHE A 387 9.76 35.18 -13.34
N CYS A 388 10.23 34.23 -12.54
CA CYS A 388 10.02 34.20 -11.10
C CYS A 388 10.82 35.35 -10.48
N GLU A 389 10.25 36.14 -9.56
CA GLU A 389 10.95 36.48 -8.31
C GLU A 389 10.02 37.13 -7.26
N GLN A 390 9.98 36.45 -6.11
CA GLN A 390 10.07 36.96 -4.73
C GLN A 390 9.16 38.10 -4.25
N LEU A 391 8.41 37.81 -3.18
CA LEU A 391 8.41 38.64 -1.97
C LEU A 391 8.36 37.75 -0.72
N LEU A 392 9.36 37.96 0.14
CA LEU A 392 9.56 37.39 1.46
C LEU A 392 8.81 38.20 2.54
N ASP A 393 8.52 37.51 3.65
CA ASP A 393 8.48 37.99 5.05
C ASP A 393 7.18 38.64 5.58
N ARG A 394 6.41 37.92 6.43
CA ARG A 394 6.42 38.06 7.91
C ARG A 394 5.24 37.40 8.64
N ARG A 395 5.60 36.82 9.79
CA ARG A 395 4.82 36.48 11.02
C ARG A 395 4.13 35.10 11.03
N SER A 396 4.78 34.06 11.55
CA SER A 396 5.03 33.73 12.97
C SER A 396 3.78 33.26 13.72
N THR A 397 3.77 31.94 14.00
CA THR A 397 3.05 31.14 15.04
C THR A 397 2.23 29.97 14.48
N TRP A 398 2.86 29.02 13.79
CA TRP A 398 2.24 27.72 13.46
C TRP A 398 3.20 26.52 13.59
N ASN A 399 4.36 26.70 14.22
CA ASN A 399 5.32 25.62 14.46
C ASN A 399 5.08 24.97 15.83
N PHE A 400 4.13 24.04 15.89
CA PHE A 400 4.17 22.97 16.91
C PHE A 400 3.26 21.75 16.63
N PHE A 401 2.44 21.77 15.57
CA PHE A 401 1.44 20.70 15.33
C PHE A 401 1.56 19.95 13.99
N GLU A 402 2.47 20.32 13.09
CA GLU A 402 2.64 19.62 11.80
C GLU A 402 3.61 18.45 11.81
N HIS A 403 4.39 18.26 12.88
CA HIS A 403 5.44 17.23 12.87
C HIS A 403 5.10 15.95 13.64
N HIS A 404 4.00 15.87 14.38
CA HIS A 404 3.68 14.70 15.20
C HIS A 404 2.20 14.36 15.05
N VAL A 405 1.94 13.20 14.44
CA VAL A 405 0.63 12.56 14.21
C VAL A 405 -0.19 13.19 13.08
N SER A 406 0.06 12.68 11.87
CA SER A 406 -0.89 12.71 10.76
C SER A 406 -2.08 11.77 11.07
N SER A 407 -2.97 12.17 11.97
CA SER A 407 -4.16 11.39 12.33
C SER A 407 -5.08 11.15 11.12
N GLY A 408 -5.06 12.05 10.13
CA GLY A 408 -5.72 11.87 8.83
C GLY A 408 -4.99 10.92 7.88
N ALA A 409 -3.67 11.06 7.66
CA ALA A 409 -2.94 10.28 6.67
C ALA A 409 -2.74 8.80 7.08
N ALA A 410 -2.60 8.52 8.38
CA ALA A 410 -2.57 7.15 8.88
C ALA A 410 -3.90 6.45 8.60
N MET A 411 -5.03 7.12 8.89
CA MET A 411 -6.35 6.57 8.60
C MET A 411 -6.65 6.51 7.11
N TYR A 412 -6.06 7.40 6.30
CA TYR A 412 -6.07 7.35 4.84
C TYR A 412 -5.35 6.09 4.34
N CYS A 413 -4.13 5.81 4.82
CA CYS A 413 -3.44 4.54 4.51
C CYS A 413 -4.19 3.30 5.05
N PHE A 414 -4.89 3.41 6.19
CA PHE A 414 -5.69 2.31 6.75
C PHE A 414 -7.00 2.08 5.99
N SER A 415 -7.70 3.15 5.60
CA SER A 415 -8.92 3.10 4.80
C SER A 415 -8.64 2.53 3.41
N ASN A 416 -7.49 2.88 2.83
CA ASN A 416 -6.98 2.29 1.59
C ASN A 416 -6.85 0.76 1.67
N HIS A 417 -6.51 0.23 2.85
CA HIS A 417 -6.29 -1.20 3.07
C HIS A 417 -7.52 -1.96 3.61
N LEU A 418 -8.45 -1.28 4.28
CA LEU A 418 -9.65 -1.87 4.89
C LEU A 418 -10.66 -2.42 3.88
N LEU A 419 -10.68 -1.87 2.67
CA LEU A 419 -11.65 -2.24 1.63
C LEU A 419 -11.16 -3.30 0.65
N ASP A 420 -9.85 -3.38 0.43
CA ASP A 420 -9.25 -4.19 -0.62
C ASP A 420 -9.60 -5.69 -0.47
N LEU A 421 -9.97 -6.14 0.73
CA LEU A 421 -10.03 -7.58 1.02
C LEU A 421 -11.42 -8.14 1.31
N LYS A 422 -12.42 -7.28 1.54
CA LYS A 422 -13.83 -7.71 1.41
C LYS A 422 -14.31 -7.64 -0.04
N ALA A 423 -13.78 -6.72 -0.85
CA ALA A 423 -14.19 -6.54 -2.24
C ALA A 423 -13.47 -7.49 -3.23
N ILE A 424 -12.25 -7.97 -2.91
CA ILE A 424 -11.55 -8.99 -3.73
C ILE A 424 -11.97 -10.43 -3.38
N ILE A 425 -12.62 -10.64 -2.23
CA ILE A 425 -13.06 -11.98 -1.75
C ILE A 425 -14.57 -12.22 -1.95
N SER A 426 -15.35 -11.18 -2.27
CA SER A 426 -16.73 -11.33 -2.77
C SER A 426 -16.76 -11.34 -4.28
#